data_AF-A0A7V3WF42-F1
#
_entry.id   AF-A0A7V3WF42-F1
#
_cell.length_a   1.000
_cell.length_b   1.000
_cell.length_c   1.000
_cell.angle_alpha   90.00
_cell.angle_beta   90.00
_cell.angle_gamma   90.00
#
_symmetry.space_group_name_H-M   'P 1'
#
loop_
_entity.id
_entity.type
_entity.pdbx_description
1 polymer ?
#
loop_
_entity_poly.entity_id
_entity_poly.type
_entity_poly.pdbx_seq_one_letter_code
_entity_poly.pdbx_strand_id
1 'polypeptide(L)'
;MRVLELMHTHVVTVQPEDTLRDAVDKMDLYQVSGLPVVDDEGHLVGVITEHDIIRELLPQPGEASTEESYRSEWQDLPTRAARVRGMLVKQ
;
A
#
# COMPACT_ATOMS: atom_id res chain seq x y z
N MET A 1 26.31 11.85 13.39
CA MET A 1 24.99 11.19 13.36
C MET A 1 25.03 10.10 12.29
N ARG A 2 24.51 8.91 12.57
CA ARG A 2 24.49 7.72 11.68
C ARG A 2 23.06 7.18 11.57
N VAL A 3 22.74 6.46 10.50
CA VAL A 3 21.38 5.89 10.29
C VAL A 3 20.96 4.96 11.44
N LEU A 4 21.90 4.19 11.99
CA LEU A 4 21.69 3.32 13.15
C LEU A 4 21.28 4.05 14.45
N GLU A 5 21.43 5.38 14.50
CA GLU A 5 21.04 6.21 15.64
C GLU A 5 19.59 6.74 15.51
N LEU A 6 18.92 6.45 14.39
CA LEU A 6 17.55 6.91 14.07
C LEU A 6 16.60 5.78 13.61
N MET A 7 17.12 4.62 13.20
CA MET A 7 16.29 3.52 12.65
C MET A 7 15.46 2.81 13.73
N HIS A 8 14.25 2.39 13.37
CA HIS A 8 13.49 1.44 14.18
C HIS A 8 13.98 0.01 13.90
N THR A 9 14.29 -0.75 14.95
CA THR A 9 14.75 -2.15 14.87
C THR A 9 13.62 -3.18 14.85
N HIS A 10 12.44 -2.79 15.34
CA HIS A 10 11.24 -3.62 15.36
C HIS A 10 10.41 -3.25 14.12
N VAL A 11 10.66 -3.96 13.02
CA VAL A 11 10.05 -3.68 11.71
C VAL A 11 8.98 -4.74 11.43
N VAL A 12 7.82 -4.32 10.96
CA VAL A 12 6.73 -5.22 10.54
C VAL A 12 6.92 -5.56 9.06
N THR A 13 6.73 -6.83 8.71
CA THR A 13 6.99 -7.38 7.37
C THR A 13 5.80 -8.17 6.83
N VAL A 14 5.88 -8.49 5.53
CA VAL A 14 5.01 -9.43 4.82
C VAL A 14 5.84 -10.51 4.14
N GLN A 15 5.23 -11.66 3.85
CA GLN A 15 5.83 -12.68 2.98
C GLN A 15 5.40 -12.47 1.50
N PRO A 16 6.11 -13.01 0.49
CA PRO A 16 5.71 -12.92 -0.92
C PRO A 16 4.32 -13.50 -1.21
N GLU A 17 3.90 -14.47 -0.40
CA GLU A 17 2.63 -15.18 -0.44
C GLU A 17 1.55 -14.63 0.52
N ASP A 18 1.87 -13.61 1.33
CA ASP A 18 0.82 -12.82 2.02
C ASP A 18 -0.09 -12.18 0.97
N THR A 19 -1.39 -12.12 1.23
CA THR A 19 -2.29 -11.45 0.29
C THR A 19 -2.10 -9.93 0.35
N LEU A 20 -2.52 -9.24 -0.72
CA LEU A 20 -2.62 -7.78 -0.72
C LEU A 20 -3.44 -7.26 0.48
N ARG A 21 -4.44 -8.03 0.94
CA ARG A 21 -5.23 -7.72 2.14
C ARG A 21 -4.37 -7.76 3.41
N ASP A 22 -3.55 -8.78 3.60
CA ASP A 22 -2.70 -8.91 4.80
C ASP A 22 -1.66 -7.78 4.87
N ALA A 23 -1.08 -7.40 3.72
CA ALA A 23 -0.18 -6.25 3.63
C ALA A 23 -0.89 -4.93 3.97
N VAL A 24 -2.10 -4.73 3.47
CA VAL A 24 -2.94 -3.54 3.68
C VAL A 24 -3.42 -3.43 5.14
N ASP A 25 -3.87 -4.53 5.74
CA ASP A 25 -4.29 -4.60 7.15
C ASP A 25 -3.08 -4.37 8.10
N LYS A 26 -1.89 -4.90 7.77
CA LYS A 26 -0.65 -4.57 8.49
C LYS A 26 -0.27 -3.09 8.36
N MET A 27 -0.41 -2.48 7.18
CA MET A 27 -0.15 -1.05 6.99
C MET A 27 -1.09 -0.17 7.85
N ASP A 28 -2.37 -0.52 7.98
CA ASP A 28 -3.29 0.22 8.85
C ASP A 28 -3.02 -0.03 10.34
N LEU A 29 -2.90 -1.29 10.76
CA LEU A 29 -2.70 -1.66 12.17
C LEU A 29 -1.46 -0.99 12.79
N TYR A 30 -0.36 -0.92 12.02
CA TYR A 30 0.89 -0.32 12.47
C TYR A 30 1.09 1.13 11.98
N GLN A 31 0.12 1.71 11.28
CA GLN A 31 0.13 3.09 10.76
C GLN A 31 1.36 3.43 9.88
N VAL A 32 1.82 2.46 9.08
CA VAL A 32 2.97 2.58 8.16
C VAL A 32 2.51 2.56 6.71
N SER A 33 3.08 3.41 5.85
CA SER A 33 2.70 3.47 4.42
C SER A 33 3.51 2.51 3.52
N GLY A 34 4.09 1.46 4.08
CA GLY A 34 4.89 0.49 3.36
C GLY A 34 5.55 -0.53 4.27
N LEU A 35 5.81 -1.72 3.74
CA LEU A 35 6.32 -2.89 4.44
C LEU A 35 7.45 -3.53 3.62
N PRO A 36 8.53 -4.02 4.27
CA PRO A 36 9.47 -4.92 3.62
C PRO A 36 8.83 -6.30 3.41
N VAL A 37 9.11 -6.90 2.27
CA VAL A 37 8.74 -8.27 1.93
C VAL A 37 9.93 -9.18 2.24
N VAL A 38 9.72 -10.23 3.04
CA VAL A 38 10.78 -11.16 3.48
C VAL A 38 10.42 -12.61 3.23
N ASP A 39 11.41 -13.45 2.92
CA ASP A 39 11.22 -14.90 2.78
C ASP A 39 11.16 -15.63 4.15
N ASP A 40 10.94 -16.95 4.12
CA ASP A 40 10.91 -17.83 5.31
C ASP A 40 12.21 -17.79 6.14
N GLU A 41 13.34 -17.43 5.53
CA GLU A 41 14.64 -17.30 6.20
C GLU A 41 14.85 -15.87 6.77
N GLY A 42 13.91 -14.95 6.49
CA GLY A 42 13.92 -13.56 6.95
C GLY A 42 14.71 -12.60 6.05
N HIS A 43 15.13 -13.02 4.86
CA HIS A 43 15.85 -12.16 3.92
C HIS A 43 14.92 -11.18 3.21
N LEU A 44 15.36 -9.93 3.02
CA LEU A 44 14.64 -8.92 2.27
C LEU A 44 14.60 -9.27 0.77
N VAL A 45 13.41 -9.63 0.27
CA VAL A 45 13.18 -9.97 -1.14
C VAL A 45 12.41 -8.88 -1.90
N GLY A 46 11.78 -7.93 -1.20
CA GLY A 46 11.09 -6.80 -1.83
C GLY A 46 10.62 -5.73 -0.85
N VAL A 47 9.92 -4.72 -1.38
CA VAL A 47 9.21 -3.69 -0.59
C VAL A 47 7.88 -3.42 -1.29
N ILE A 48 6.80 -3.31 -0.52
CA ILE A 48 5.48 -2.89 -1.01
C ILE A 48 5.07 -1.60 -0.28
N THR A 49 4.64 -0.57 -1.01
CA THR A 49 4.17 0.69 -0.43
C THR A 49 2.69 0.95 -0.73
N GLU A 50 2.05 1.74 0.11
CA GLU A 50 0.69 2.25 -0.12
C GLU A 50 0.56 2.93 -1.50
N HIS A 51 1.63 3.57 -2.00
CA HIS A 51 1.65 4.18 -3.33
C HIS A 51 1.62 3.13 -4.45
N ASP A 52 2.31 1.99 -4.31
CA ASP A 52 2.28 0.92 -5.31
C ASP A 52 0.89 0.30 -5.41
N ILE A 53 0.25 0.10 -4.26
CA ILE A 53 -1.12 -0.43 -4.15
C ILE A 53 -2.13 0.55 -4.79
N ILE A 54 -2.01 1.85 -4.52
CA ILE A 54 -2.84 2.88 -5.15
C ILE A 54 -2.56 2.95 -6.66
N ARG A 55 -1.31 2.80 -7.11
CA ARG A 55 -0.96 2.84 -8.54
C ARG A 55 -1.54 1.66 -9.32
N GLU A 56 -1.60 0.47 -8.73
CA GLU A 56 -2.16 -0.73 -9.37
C GLU A 56 -3.70 -0.70 -9.40
N LEU A 57 -4.33 -0.18 -8.34
CA LEU A 57 -5.79 -0.12 -8.21
C LEU A 57 -6.45 1.07 -8.95
N LEU A 58 -5.67 2.00 -9.50
CA LEU A 58 -6.17 3.13 -10.28
C LEU A 58 -5.79 3.00 -11.77
N PRO A 59 -6.73 3.12 -12.72
CA PRO A 59 -6.43 3.03 -14.15
C PRO A 59 -5.54 4.19 -14.59
N GLN A 60 -4.56 3.89 -15.45
CA GLN A 60 -3.54 4.87 -15.83
C GLN A 60 -4.10 5.91 -16.81
N PRO A 61 -3.61 7.18 -16.77
CA PRO A 61 -4.04 8.22 -17.70
C PRO A 61 -3.71 7.88 -19.17
N GLY A 62 -4.71 7.38 -19.90
CA GLY A 62 -4.60 7.03 -21.32
C GLY A 62 -5.46 5.84 -21.75
N GLU A 63 -5.84 4.95 -20.83
CA GLU A 63 -6.56 3.71 -21.15
C GLU A 63 -8.10 3.84 -21.08
N ALA A 64 -8.59 4.99 -20.61
CA ALA A 64 -9.99 5.26 -20.35
C ALA A 64 -10.71 5.95 -21.53
N SER A 65 -11.70 5.27 -22.10
CA SER A 65 -12.81 5.89 -22.84
C SER A 65 -14.12 5.49 -22.13
N THR A 66 -14.74 6.34 -21.30
CA THR A 66 -15.12 7.74 -21.56
C THR A 66 -15.13 8.63 -20.30
N GLU A 67 -15.16 9.95 -20.47
CA GLU A 67 -15.04 10.96 -19.40
C GLU A 67 -16.25 11.10 -18.45
N GLU A 68 -17.33 10.36 -18.61
CA GLU A 68 -18.47 10.39 -17.67
C GLU A 68 -18.38 9.32 -16.59
N SER A 69 -17.78 8.16 -16.89
CA SER A 69 -17.66 7.03 -15.95
C SER A 69 -16.73 7.35 -14.77
N TYR A 70 -15.54 7.91 -15.06
CA TYR A 70 -14.53 8.21 -14.03
C TYR A 70 -14.78 9.51 -13.27
N ARG A 71 -15.52 10.44 -13.86
CA ARG A 71 -15.66 11.81 -13.35
C ARG A 71 -16.68 11.93 -12.20
N SER A 72 -17.46 10.88 -11.95
CA SER A 72 -18.35 10.75 -10.79
C SER A 72 -17.64 10.10 -9.58
N GLU A 73 -16.86 9.04 -9.82
CA GLU A 73 -16.31 8.18 -8.76
C GLU A 73 -15.11 8.79 -7.98
N TRP A 74 -14.35 9.70 -8.61
CA TRP A 74 -12.98 10.02 -8.18
C TRP A 74 -12.74 11.48 -7.71
N GLN A 75 -13.77 12.35 -7.70
CA GLN A 75 -13.54 13.79 -7.52
C GLN A 75 -13.20 14.27 -6.08
N ASP A 76 -13.48 13.48 -5.03
CA ASP A 76 -13.25 13.86 -3.61
C ASP A 76 -12.10 13.09 -2.91
N LEU A 77 -11.00 12.84 -3.62
CA LEU A 77 -9.70 12.44 -3.02
C LEU A 77 -8.78 13.69 -3.00
N PRO A 78 -7.99 14.00 -1.93
CA PRO A 78 -7.21 13.00 -1.19
C PRO A 78 -6.97 13.25 0.33
N THR A 79 -6.31 12.31 1.03
CA THR A 79 -5.59 12.57 2.32
C THR A 79 -4.43 11.58 2.61
N ARG A 80 -3.50 11.36 1.65
CA ARG A 80 -2.84 10.02 1.45
C ARG A 80 -3.87 8.93 1.15
N ALA A 81 -5.07 9.37 0.83
CA ALA A 81 -6.30 8.68 1.13
C ALA A 81 -7.25 8.82 -0.08
N ALA A 82 -7.73 7.74 -0.68
CA ALA A 82 -7.62 6.40 -0.13
C ALA A 82 -8.16 6.41 1.34
N ARG A 83 -7.55 6.00 2.47
CA ARG A 83 -6.34 5.23 2.76
C ARG A 83 -6.68 3.80 2.39
N VAL A 84 -6.11 3.36 1.27
CA VAL A 84 -6.60 2.25 0.40
C VAL A 84 -8.15 2.19 0.40
N ARG A 85 -8.83 3.32 0.09
CA ARG A 85 -10.03 3.87 0.80
C ARG A 85 -10.89 2.88 1.61
N GLY A 86 -10.63 2.86 2.92
CA GLY A 86 -11.31 1.98 3.88
C GLY A 86 -10.67 0.59 3.91
N MET A 87 -9.41 0.52 3.47
CA MET A 87 -8.58 -0.65 3.22
C MET A 87 -9.17 -1.63 2.19
N LEU A 88 -10.34 -2.19 2.51
CA LEU A 88 -10.85 -3.43 1.93
C LEU A 88 -12.39 -3.51 1.89
N VAL A 89 -13.08 -2.64 2.65
CA VAL A 89 -14.52 -2.26 2.70
C VAL A 89 -15.64 -3.32 2.51
N LYS A 90 -15.38 -4.62 2.45
CA LYS A 90 -16.43 -5.66 2.46
C LYS A 90 -16.10 -6.89 3.31
N GLN A 91 -17.13 -7.32 4.05
CA GLN A 91 -17.60 -8.72 4.03
C GLN A 91 -18.65 -8.84 2.91
#